data_AF-A0A4V3WF00-F1
#
_entry.id   AF-A0A4V3WF00-F1
#
_cell.length_a   1.000
_cell.length_b   1.000
_cell.length_c   1.000
_cell.angle_alpha   90.00
_cell.angle_beta   90.00
_cell.angle_gamma   90.00
#
_symmetry.space_group_name_H-M   'P 1'
#
loop_
_entity.id
_entity.type
_entity.pdbx_description
1 polymer ?
#
loop_
_entity_poly.entity_id
_entity_poly.type
_entity_poly.pdbx_seq_one_letter_code
_entity_poly.pdbx_strand_id
1 'polypeptide(L)'
;MKKVTSALLVTALAVSVTGQVSAEEIKQPAPIVQNVDVNNLWKQIDTFQATVVLQDEKYKVTYDDNDGIVHVKIKKETGKEEIEVTGQEASDKVVEFVKDLDLSKNLSKEEVINRLSAALGVEPSEVEKADADITLTNHASVSFSYKQGEKTQVINPYELQKLDAKLEAKDGSFYHIRFLLNKNGIQALVKEKTEEGLKTFKGTAALEEIHRIKDGLIPANDTTWNGYLDQVSDVLGVEVTDITKADLKVQFANNTKVDVDFNR
;
A
#
# COMPACT_ATOMS: atom_id res chain seq x y z
N MET A 1 49.44 40.66 -40.09
CA MET A 1 48.43 40.13 -39.15
C MET A 1 48.77 40.77 -37.79
N LYS A 2 48.09 41.83 -37.31
CA LYS A 2 46.81 41.83 -36.56
C LYS A 2 46.79 40.63 -35.58
N LYS A 3 46.81 40.72 -34.24
CA LYS A 3 46.65 41.79 -33.22
C LYS A 3 47.51 41.32 -32.00
N VAL A 4 48.38 42.10 -31.32
CA VAL A 4 48.23 43.36 -30.56
C VAL A 4 47.66 43.10 -29.14
N THR A 5 48.59 43.18 -28.15
CA THR A 5 48.51 43.78 -26.78
C THR A 5 47.52 43.23 -25.76
N SER A 6 47.70 43.31 -24.44
CA SER A 6 48.68 43.89 -23.50
C SER A 6 48.38 43.22 -22.14
N ALA A 7 49.35 42.71 -21.38
CA ALA A 7 50.06 43.43 -20.30
C ALA A 7 49.18 44.37 -19.45
N LEU A 8 48.96 44.02 -18.17
CA LEU A 8 49.22 44.96 -17.07
C LEU A 8 49.30 44.27 -15.70
N LEU A 9 50.27 44.79 -14.95
CA LEU A 9 50.79 44.46 -13.65
C LEU A 9 49.95 45.11 -12.53
N VAL A 10 49.85 44.39 -11.39
CA VAL A 10 50.20 44.84 -10.02
C VAL A 10 49.19 45.62 -9.14
N THR A 11 49.17 45.14 -7.88
CA THR A 11 48.76 45.74 -6.58
C THR A 11 47.25 45.96 -6.36
N ALA A 12 46.68 45.77 -5.17
CA ALA A 12 47.26 45.92 -3.84
C ALA A 12 46.41 45.22 -2.75
N LEU A 13 47.07 45.07 -1.60
CA LEU A 13 46.57 45.15 -0.23
C LEU A 13 46.00 43.89 0.44
N ALA A 14 46.68 43.58 1.53
CA ALA A 14 46.49 42.52 2.46
C ALA A 14 45.77 43.02 3.74
N VAL A 15 45.53 42.05 4.62
CA VAL A 15 45.43 42.16 6.08
C VAL A 15 44.01 42.25 6.67
N SER A 16 43.53 41.03 6.99
CA SER A 16 42.90 40.59 8.25
C SER A 16 41.64 41.28 8.76
N VAL A 17 40.59 40.49 8.99
CA VAL A 17 39.99 40.32 10.33
C VAL A 17 39.54 38.86 10.49
N THR A 18 39.92 38.34 11.65
CA THR A 18 39.62 37.07 12.30
C THR A 18 38.16 36.60 12.25
N GLY A 19 37.98 35.28 12.10
CA GLY A 19 36.83 34.56 12.65
C GLY A 19 35.71 34.24 11.67
N GLN A 20 35.97 33.39 10.68
CA GLN A 20 34.89 32.59 10.07
C GLN A 20 34.93 31.20 10.69
N VAL A 21 33.91 30.94 11.51
CA VAL A 21 33.39 29.61 11.81
C VAL A 21 33.40 28.84 10.50
N SER A 22 34.20 27.76 10.42
CA SER A 22 34.07 26.83 9.30
C SER A 22 32.62 26.37 9.31
N ALA A 23 31.90 26.67 8.24
CA ALA A 23 30.70 25.94 7.91
C ALA A 23 31.11 24.47 7.89
N GLU A 24 30.66 23.70 8.88
CA GLU A 24 30.60 22.26 8.74
C GLU A 24 29.85 22.02 7.43
N GLU A 25 30.56 21.47 6.44
CA GLU A 25 29.90 20.84 5.30
C GLU A 25 28.87 19.89 5.89
N ILE A 26 27.59 20.26 5.77
CA ILE A 26 26.47 19.35 5.99
C ILE A 26 26.65 18.27 4.93
N LYS A 27 27.37 17.20 5.29
CA LYS A 27 27.41 15.98 4.50
C LYS A 27 25.98 15.50 4.44
N GLN A 28 25.37 15.64 3.26
CA GLN A 28 24.15 14.89 2.95
C GLN A 28 24.43 13.42 3.31
N PRO A 29 23.56 12.77 4.09
CA PRO A 29 23.72 11.36 4.39
C PRO A 29 23.81 10.61 3.05
N ALA A 30 24.83 9.75 2.92
CA ALA A 30 25.04 8.99 1.71
C ALA A 30 23.76 8.20 1.38
N PRO A 31 23.34 8.14 0.10
CA PRO A 31 22.19 7.33 -0.29
C PRO A 31 22.46 5.88 0.10
N ILE A 32 21.60 5.33 0.96
CA ILE A 32 21.60 3.91 1.26
C ILE A 32 20.98 3.24 0.05
N VAL A 33 21.81 2.76 -0.87
CA VAL A 33 21.36 1.93 -1.99
C VAL A 33 20.92 0.59 -1.41
N GLN A 34 19.61 0.41 -1.20
CA GLN A 34 19.04 -0.90 -0.94
C GLN A 34 18.99 -1.67 -2.26
N ASN A 35 19.69 -2.80 -2.31
CA ASN A 35 19.45 -3.80 -3.35
C ASN A 35 18.00 -4.30 -3.17
N VAL A 36 17.11 -3.92 -4.08
CA VAL A 36 15.74 -4.40 -4.10
C VAL A 36 15.77 -5.87 -4.53
N ASP A 37 15.53 -6.77 -3.57
CA ASP A 37 15.34 -8.19 -3.83
C ASP A 37 14.01 -8.37 -4.58
N VAL A 38 14.10 -8.85 -5.82
CA VAL A 38 12.97 -9.06 -6.73
C VAL A 38 11.96 -10.09 -6.18
N ASN A 39 12.34 -10.85 -5.14
CA ASN A 39 11.45 -11.76 -4.42
C ASN A 39 10.55 -11.06 -3.38
N ASN A 40 10.65 -9.75 -3.18
CA ASN A 40 10.05 -9.05 -2.03
C ASN A 40 8.99 -7.98 -2.38
N LEU A 41 8.43 -8.04 -3.60
CA LEU A 41 7.50 -7.04 -4.16
C LEU A 41 6.17 -6.85 -3.39
N TRP A 42 5.80 -7.77 -2.50
CA TRP A 42 4.63 -7.63 -1.61
C TRP A 42 4.93 -6.95 -0.27
N LYS A 43 6.19 -6.66 0.04
CA LYS A 43 6.57 -6.12 1.36
C LYS A 43 6.88 -4.63 1.36
N GLN A 44 7.16 -4.05 0.20
CA GLN A 44 7.49 -2.63 0.13
C GLN A 44 6.23 -1.84 -0.20
N ILE A 45 5.80 -1.08 0.81
CA ILE A 45 4.80 -0.03 0.65
C ILE A 45 5.45 1.06 -0.19
N ASP A 46 4.91 1.25 -1.38
CA ASP A 46 5.29 2.30 -2.33
C ASP A 46 4.68 3.62 -1.87
N THR A 47 3.37 3.62 -1.61
CA THR A 47 2.67 4.80 -1.08
C THR A 47 1.76 4.42 0.08
N PHE A 48 1.70 5.28 1.09
CA PHE A 48 0.75 5.19 2.18
C PHE A 48 0.09 6.54 2.39
N GLN A 49 -1.24 6.57 2.39
CA GLN A 49 -2.03 7.75 2.66
C GLN A 49 -2.98 7.43 3.80
N ALA A 50 -3.02 8.29 4.81
CA ALA A 50 -3.99 8.13 5.88
C ALA A 50 -4.62 9.44 6.29
N THR A 51 -5.86 9.34 6.74
CA THR A 51 -6.59 10.42 7.39
C THR A 51 -7.06 9.95 8.75
N VAL A 52 -6.73 10.71 9.80
CA VAL A 52 -7.20 10.47 11.17
C VAL A 52 -8.02 11.68 11.59
N VAL A 53 -9.28 11.48 11.94
CA VAL A 53 -10.22 12.52 12.36
C VAL A 53 -10.46 12.39 13.86
N LEU A 54 -10.16 13.45 14.58
CA LEU A 54 -10.50 13.68 15.98
C LEU A 54 -11.68 14.66 16.05
N GLN A 55 -12.15 14.96 17.26
CA GLN A 55 -13.30 15.85 17.48
C GLN A 55 -13.11 17.25 16.86
N ASP A 56 -11.94 17.88 17.06
CA ASP A 56 -11.69 19.28 16.66
C ASP A 56 -10.59 19.41 15.59
N GLU A 57 -9.94 18.31 15.23
CA GLU A 57 -8.79 18.33 14.31
C GLU A 57 -8.70 17.07 13.46
N LYS A 58 -7.95 17.18 12.36
CA LYS A 58 -7.76 16.10 11.40
C LYS A 58 -6.32 16.05 10.95
N TYR A 59 -5.74 14.87 10.97
CA TYR A 59 -4.41 14.61 10.44
C TYR A 59 -4.53 13.97 9.06
N LYS A 60 -3.70 14.43 8.12
CA LYS A 60 -3.45 13.75 6.85
C LYS A 60 -1.98 13.37 6.79
N VAL A 61 -1.73 12.10 6.54
CA VAL A 61 -0.40 11.54 6.39
C VAL A 61 -0.23 11.10 4.95
N THR A 62 0.90 11.45 4.36
CA THR A 62 1.35 10.94 3.07
C THR A 62 2.76 10.44 3.25
N TYR A 63 2.98 9.19 2.90
CA TYR A 63 4.27 8.53 2.78
C TYR A 63 4.38 8.07 1.33
N ASP A 64 5.56 8.27 0.75
CA ASP A 64 5.87 7.94 -0.63
C ASP A 64 7.34 7.51 -0.70
N ASP A 65 7.61 6.31 -1.22
CA ASP A 65 8.95 5.74 -1.40
C ASP A 65 9.28 5.65 -2.89
N ASN A 66 9.84 6.72 -3.45
CA ASN A 66 10.29 6.75 -4.84
C ASN A 66 11.72 6.24 -4.93
N ASP A 67 11.88 5.01 -5.43
CA ASP A 67 13.20 4.40 -5.68
C ASP A 67 14.15 4.42 -4.46
N GLY A 68 13.60 4.21 -3.25
CA GLY A 68 14.35 4.21 -1.99
C GLY A 68 14.49 5.59 -1.33
N ILE A 69 13.94 6.65 -1.93
CA ILE A 69 13.85 7.98 -1.35
C ILE A 69 12.48 8.15 -0.70
N VAL A 70 12.47 8.11 0.62
CA VAL A 70 11.25 8.24 1.42
C VAL A 70 10.90 9.70 1.65
N HIS A 71 9.68 10.08 1.26
CA HIS A 71 9.06 11.37 1.52
C HIS A 71 7.86 11.19 2.46
N VAL A 72 7.90 11.88 3.60
CA VAL A 72 6.76 11.92 4.53
C VAL A 72 6.25 13.34 4.67
N LYS A 73 4.93 13.49 4.59
CA LYS A 73 4.20 14.74 4.79
C LYS A 73 3.07 14.50 5.78
N ILE A 74 3.06 15.25 6.86
CA ILE A 74 2.00 15.21 7.87
C ILE A 74 1.36 16.60 7.91
N LYS A 75 0.05 16.67 7.70
CA LYS A 75 -0.74 17.90 7.80
C LYS A 75 -1.75 17.78 8.92
N LYS A 76 -1.85 18.82 9.73
CA LYS A 76 -2.87 18.97 10.76
C LYS A 76 -3.85 20.07 10.35
N GLU A 77 -5.12 19.72 10.22
CA GLU A 77 -6.22 20.64 9.96
C GLU A 77 -6.99 20.90 11.26
N THR A 78 -7.18 22.18 11.61
CA THR A 78 -8.02 22.61 12.73
C THR A 78 -8.98 23.69 12.20
N GLY A 79 -10.27 23.36 12.09
CA GLY A 79 -11.26 24.25 11.46
C GLY A 79 -10.94 24.55 9.99
N LYS A 80 -10.48 25.77 9.69
CA LYS A 80 -10.08 26.21 8.33
C LYS A 80 -8.57 26.34 8.16
N GLU A 81 -7.80 26.13 9.22
CA GLU A 81 -6.35 26.25 9.19
C GLU A 81 -5.74 24.87 8.91
N GLU A 82 -4.75 24.81 8.01
CA GLU A 82 -3.97 23.60 7.71
C GLU A 82 -2.50 23.95 7.96
N ILE A 83 -1.85 23.22 8.86
CA ILE A 83 -0.42 23.36 9.17
C ILE A 83 0.33 22.08 8.80
N GLU A 84 1.54 22.22 8.28
CA GLU A 84 2.43 21.09 8.03
C GLU A 84 3.24 20.80 9.30
N VAL A 85 3.19 19.55 9.76
CA VAL A 85 4.00 19.08 10.88
C VAL A 85 5.36 18.72 10.33
N THR A 86 6.35 19.58 10.58
CA THR A 86 7.69 19.52 9.97
C THR A 86 8.76 18.90 10.87
N GLY A 87 8.36 18.31 12.01
CA GLY A 87 9.29 17.69 12.94
C GLY A 87 9.84 16.35 12.40
N GLN A 88 11.16 16.23 12.30
CA GLN A 88 11.83 15.01 11.84
C GLN A 88 11.40 13.77 12.65
N GLU A 89 11.24 13.91 13.97
CA GLU A 89 10.81 12.81 14.84
C GLU A 89 9.42 12.26 14.47
N ALA A 90 8.48 13.14 14.06
CA ALA A 90 7.14 12.72 13.65
C ALA A 90 7.19 11.99 12.30
N SER A 91 8.00 12.50 11.36
CA SER A 91 8.24 11.83 10.08
C SER A 91 8.86 10.45 10.29
N ASP A 92 9.88 10.33 11.12
CA ASP A 92 10.57 9.06 11.39
C ASP A 92 9.63 8.02 12.02
N LYS A 93 8.78 8.43 12.97
CA LYS A 93 7.75 7.56 13.57
C LYS A 93 6.75 7.04 12.54
N VAL A 94 6.35 7.88 11.57
CA VAL A 94 5.49 7.45 10.45
C VAL A 94 6.23 6.48 9.54
N VAL A 95 7.50 6.75 9.21
CA VAL A 95 8.32 5.83 8.39
C VAL A 95 8.44 4.46 9.08
N GLU A 96 8.72 4.43 10.38
CA GLU A 96 8.81 3.19 11.15
C GLU A 96 7.47 2.45 11.17
N PHE A 97 6.37 3.14 11.45
CA PHE A 97 5.03 2.57 11.39
C PHE A 97 4.71 1.95 10.02
N VAL A 98 4.99 2.66 8.93
CA VAL A 98 4.70 2.18 7.57
C VAL A 98 5.56 0.96 7.25
N LYS A 99 6.86 0.98 7.55
CA LYS A 99 7.76 -0.15 7.29
C LYS A 99 7.42 -1.40 8.09
N ASP A 100 6.88 -1.23 9.29
CA ASP A 100 6.48 -2.33 10.16
C ASP A 100 4.98 -2.70 10.05
N LEU A 101 4.28 -2.17 9.04
CA LEU A 101 2.87 -2.46 8.83
C LEU A 101 2.70 -3.86 8.24
N ASP A 102 2.27 -4.82 9.06
CA ASP A 102 1.96 -6.19 8.63
C ASP A 102 0.58 -6.24 7.97
N LEU A 103 0.50 -6.34 6.63
CA LEU A 103 -0.76 -6.40 5.89
C LEU A 103 -1.46 -7.78 5.92
N SER A 104 -1.08 -8.65 6.85
CA SER A 104 -1.64 -9.99 6.98
C SER A 104 -3.09 -10.07 7.49
N LYS A 105 -3.65 -11.28 7.40
CA LYS A 105 -4.94 -11.65 8.04
C LYS A 105 -4.94 -11.49 9.57
N ASN A 106 -3.80 -11.22 10.22
CA ASN A 106 -3.74 -11.03 11.68
C ASN A 106 -3.87 -9.57 12.11
N LEU A 107 -3.82 -8.62 11.15
CA LEU A 107 -3.90 -7.21 11.45
C LEU A 107 -5.36 -6.80 11.69
N SER A 108 -5.67 -6.36 12.91
CA SER A 108 -6.97 -5.77 13.21
C SER A 108 -6.98 -4.29 12.85
N LYS A 109 -8.14 -3.73 12.51
CA LYS A 109 -8.26 -2.28 12.28
C LYS A 109 -7.79 -1.47 13.47
N GLU A 110 -8.17 -1.94 14.66
CA GLU A 110 -7.86 -1.30 15.93
C GLU A 110 -6.35 -1.24 16.12
N GLU A 111 -5.62 -2.30 15.76
CA GLU A 111 -4.16 -2.31 15.82
C GLU A 111 -3.54 -1.31 14.84
N VAL A 112 -4.02 -1.24 13.60
CA VAL A 112 -3.54 -0.24 12.62
C VAL A 112 -3.76 1.18 13.14
N ILE A 113 -4.96 1.46 13.64
CA ILE A 113 -5.30 2.78 14.17
C ILE A 113 -4.51 3.09 15.43
N ASN A 114 -4.35 2.14 16.35
CA ASN A 114 -3.55 2.34 17.56
C ASN A 114 -2.10 2.70 17.23
N ARG A 115 -1.49 1.98 16.29
CA ARG A 115 -0.10 2.23 15.87
C ARG A 115 0.04 3.54 15.09
N LEU A 116 -0.90 3.84 14.19
CA LEU A 116 -0.92 5.12 13.46
C LEU A 116 -1.14 6.31 14.41
N SER A 117 -2.06 6.18 15.35
CA SER A 117 -2.32 7.19 16.38
C SER A 117 -1.09 7.43 17.25
N ALA A 118 -0.40 6.35 17.66
CA ALA A 118 0.86 6.46 18.39
C ALA A 118 1.96 7.18 17.59
N ALA A 119 2.07 6.89 16.28
CA ALA A 119 3.02 7.59 15.40
C ALA A 119 2.70 9.09 15.25
N LEU A 120 1.41 9.45 15.30
CA LEU A 120 0.93 10.84 15.27
C LEU A 120 0.94 11.53 16.63
N GLY A 121 1.19 10.79 17.72
CA GLY A 121 1.16 11.31 19.09
C GLY A 121 -0.25 11.64 19.58
N VAL A 122 -1.27 10.97 19.07
CA VAL A 122 -2.69 11.14 19.46
C VAL A 122 -3.20 9.92 20.20
N GLU A 123 -4.15 10.10 21.12
CA GLU A 123 -4.72 8.96 21.85
C GLU A 123 -5.71 8.18 20.96
N PRO A 124 -5.62 6.85 20.88
CA PRO A 124 -6.55 6.07 20.05
C PRO A 124 -8.03 6.24 20.44
N SER A 125 -8.31 6.53 21.71
CA SER A 125 -9.65 6.82 22.22
C SER A 125 -10.28 8.09 21.67
N GLU A 126 -9.48 9.03 21.18
CA GLU A 126 -9.94 10.30 20.62
C GLU A 126 -10.27 10.20 19.12
N VAL A 127 -9.90 9.08 18.47
CA VAL A 127 -10.12 8.88 17.04
C VAL A 127 -11.59 8.57 16.77
N GLU A 128 -12.29 9.51 16.14
CA GLU A 128 -13.67 9.34 15.68
C GLU A 128 -13.74 8.52 14.39
N LYS A 129 -12.80 8.76 13.47
CA LYS A 129 -12.72 8.09 12.17
C LYS A 129 -11.28 8.02 11.69
N ALA A 130 -10.92 6.93 11.04
CA ALA A 130 -9.66 6.87 10.30
C ALA A 130 -9.82 6.10 9.00
N ASP A 131 -9.15 6.56 7.95
CA ASP A 131 -9.06 5.90 6.65
C ASP A 131 -7.57 5.77 6.29
N ALA A 132 -7.18 4.64 5.72
CA ALA A 132 -5.82 4.42 5.24
C ALA A 132 -5.85 3.69 3.90
N ASP A 133 -5.05 4.16 2.95
CA ASP A 133 -4.86 3.59 1.63
C ASP A 133 -3.36 3.29 1.47
N ILE A 134 -3.05 2.04 1.14
CA ILE A 134 -1.69 1.54 0.95
C ILE A 134 -1.60 1.05 -0.49
N THR A 135 -0.57 1.49 -1.21
CA THR A 135 -0.17 0.90 -2.49
C THR A 135 1.19 0.25 -2.29
N LEU A 136 1.29 -1.00 -2.74
CA LEU A 136 2.51 -1.77 -2.76
C LEU A 136 3.24 -1.54 -4.09
N THR A 137 4.54 -1.79 -4.10
CA THR A 137 5.39 -1.66 -5.31
C THR A 137 4.93 -2.51 -6.50
N ASN A 138 4.12 -3.55 -6.27
CA ASN A 138 3.48 -4.34 -7.33
C ASN A 138 2.11 -3.78 -7.80
N HIS A 139 1.79 -2.53 -7.46
CA HIS A 139 0.52 -1.86 -7.71
C HIS A 139 -0.71 -2.46 -7.02
N ALA A 140 -0.54 -3.47 -6.16
CA ALA A 140 -1.63 -3.91 -5.31
C ALA A 140 -1.96 -2.82 -4.29
N SER A 141 -3.24 -2.58 -4.06
CA SER A 141 -3.71 -1.61 -3.10
C SER A 141 -4.55 -2.25 -2.01
N VAL A 142 -4.34 -1.79 -0.78
CA VAL A 142 -5.10 -2.20 0.41
C VAL A 142 -5.68 -0.94 1.05
N SER A 143 -6.98 -0.94 1.30
CA SER A 143 -7.64 0.18 1.99
C SER A 143 -8.35 -0.27 3.26
N PHE A 144 -8.28 0.57 4.28
CA PHE A 144 -8.87 0.39 5.60
C PHE A 144 -9.74 1.59 5.96
N SER A 145 -10.85 1.32 6.64
CA SER A 145 -11.71 2.37 7.21
C SER A 145 -12.20 1.94 8.58
N TYR A 146 -12.06 2.85 9.54
CA TYR A 146 -12.44 2.74 10.93
C TYR A 146 -13.36 3.91 11.31
N LYS A 147 -14.39 3.61 12.12
CA LYS A 147 -15.24 4.62 12.75
C LYS A 147 -15.55 4.22 14.18
N GLN A 148 -15.37 5.16 15.11
CA GLN A 148 -15.68 4.94 16.52
C GLN A 148 -17.15 4.56 16.71
N GLY A 149 -17.39 3.53 17.52
CA GLY A 149 -18.73 3.00 17.76
C GLY A 149 -19.35 2.23 16.59
N GLU A 150 -18.62 2.02 15.48
CA GLU A 150 -18.99 1.00 14.50
C GLU A 150 -19.06 -0.36 15.21
N LYS A 151 -20.04 -1.20 14.88
CA LYS A 151 -20.18 -2.52 15.50
C LYS A 151 -18.95 -3.36 15.15
N THR A 152 -18.00 -3.45 16.07
CA THR A 152 -16.79 -4.30 15.95
C THR A 152 -17.11 -5.79 16.12
N GLN A 153 -18.30 -6.12 16.64
CA GLN A 153 -18.84 -7.49 16.67
C GLN A 153 -19.31 -7.94 15.28
N VAL A 154 -18.37 -8.05 14.36
CA VAL A 154 -18.50 -8.97 13.24
C VAL A 154 -18.09 -10.34 13.80
N ILE A 155 -18.98 -11.34 13.73
CA ILE A 155 -18.71 -12.71 14.21
C ILE A 155 -17.40 -13.24 13.59
N ASN A 156 -17.13 -12.86 12.34
CA ASN A 156 -15.87 -13.07 11.66
C ASN A 156 -15.48 -11.82 10.85
N PRO A 157 -14.57 -10.97 11.32
CA PRO A 157 -14.16 -9.74 10.61
C PRO A 157 -13.53 -10.01 9.24
N TYR A 158 -13.03 -11.23 9.02
CA TYR A 158 -12.46 -11.70 7.76
C TYR A 158 -13.48 -12.47 6.90
N GLU A 159 -14.77 -12.41 7.26
CA GLU A 159 -15.83 -12.92 6.38
C GLU A 159 -15.82 -12.13 5.07
N LEU A 160 -15.75 -12.87 3.96
CA LEU A 160 -15.79 -12.29 2.62
C LEU A 160 -17.16 -11.65 2.38
N GLN A 161 -17.17 -10.36 2.01
CA GLN A 161 -18.39 -9.63 1.60
C GLN A 161 -18.50 -9.53 0.08
N LYS A 162 -17.37 -9.32 -0.60
CA LYS A 162 -17.32 -9.21 -2.05
C LYS A 162 -16.03 -9.81 -2.58
N LEU A 163 -16.12 -10.57 -3.67
CA LEU A 163 -14.98 -11.03 -4.47
C LEU A 163 -15.35 -10.88 -5.94
N ASP A 164 -14.58 -10.08 -6.69
CA ASP A 164 -14.59 -10.07 -8.15
C ASP A 164 -13.17 -10.42 -8.60
N ALA A 165 -13.00 -11.61 -9.15
CA ALA A 165 -11.70 -12.07 -9.64
C ALA A 165 -11.82 -12.39 -11.13
N LYS A 166 -10.87 -11.93 -11.93
CA LYS A 166 -10.76 -12.27 -13.34
C LYS A 166 -9.34 -12.62 -13.66
N LEU A 167 -9.17 -13.81 -14.20
CA LEU A 167 -7.89 -14.33 -14.62
C LEU A 167 -8.01 -14.78 -16.05
N GLU A 168 -7.12 -14.28 -16.90
CA GLU A 168 -7.08 -14.60 -18.32
C GLU A 168 -5.70 -15.13 -18.67
N ALA A 169 -5.68 -16.20 -19.47
CA ALA A 169 -4.47 -16.82 -19.98
C ALA A 169 -4.29 -16.58 -21.48
N LYS A 170 -3.07 -16.77 -21.98
CA LYS A 170 -2.68 -16.54 -23.38
C LYS A 170 -3.45 -17.40 -24.38
N ASP A 171 -3.78 -18.62 -23.98
CA ASP A 171 -4.56 -19.59 -24.76
C ASP A 171 -6.07 -19.23 -24.82
N GLY A 172 -6.47 -18.16 -24.11
CA GLY A 172 -7.85 -17.72 -23.99
C GLY A 172 -8.68 -18.52 -22.98
N SER A 173 -8.03 -19.35 -22.15
CA SER A 173 -8.60 -19.90 -20.92
C SER A 173 -8.82 -18.76 -19.91
N PHE A 174 -9.87 -18.87 -19.09
CA PHE A 174 -10.16 -17.84 -18.11
C PHE A 174 -10.87 -18.38 -16.89
N TYR A 175 -10.74 -17.65 -15.79
CA TYR A 175 -11.43 -17.92 -14.54
C TYR A 175 -12.03 -16.62 -13.99
N HIS A 176 -13.36 -16.53 -13.98
CA HIS A 176 -14.11 -15.36 -13.52
C HIS A 176 -14.97 -15.72 -12.31
N ILE A 177 -14.71 -15.06 -11.18
CA ILE A 177 -15.45 -15.21 -9.94
C ILE A 177 -16.21 -13.93 -9.67
N ARG A 178 -17.48 -14.06 -9.31
CA ARG A 178 -18.26 -12.99 -8.69
C ARG A 178 -18.99 -13.52 -7.48
N PHE A 179 -18.68 -12.94 -6.34
CA PHE A 179 -19.33 -13.18 -5.07
C PHE A 179 -19.76 -11.85 -4.46
N LEU A 180 -20.98 -11.82 -3.93
CA LEU A 180 -21.52 -10.71 -3.18
C LEU A 180 -22.43 -11.24 -2.07
N LEU A 181 -22.06 -10.99 -0.83
CA LEU A 181 -22.92 -11.11 0.34
C LEU A 181 -23.60 -9.76 0.57
N ASN A 182 -24.92 -9.74 0.60
CA ASN A 182 -25.68 -8.53 0.90
C ASN A 182 -26.92 -8.85 1.76
N LYS A 183 -27.67 -7.82 2.16
CA LYS A 183 -28.88 -7.96 2.99
C LYS A 183 -29.97 -8.84 2.35
N ASN A 184 -29.95 -8.98 1.02
CA ASN A 184 -30.91 -9.76 0.25
C ASN A 184 -30.44 -11.20 -0.01
N GLY A 185 -29.29 -11.60 0.54
CA GLY A 185 -28.72 -12.94 0.42
C GLY A 185 -27.37 -12.97 -0.30
N ILE A 186 -26.99 -14.17 -0.72
CA ILE A 186 -25.69 -14.45 -1.35
C ILE A 186 -25.87 -14.58 -2.86
N GLN A 187 -25.06 -13.83 -3.62
CA GLN A 187 -24.95 -13.97 -5.07
C GLN A 187 -23.56 -14.51 -5.40
N ALA A 188 -23.51 -15.68 -6.03
CA ALA A 188 -22.28 -16.36 -6.43
C ALA A 188 -22.37 -16.87 -7.86
N LEU A 189 -21.32 -16.58 -8.64
CA LEU A 189 -21.14 -17.01 -10.02
C LEU A 189 -19.65 -17.30 -10.23
N VAL A 190 -19.36 -18.49 -10.74
CA VAL A 190 -18.02 -18.84 -11.22
C VAL A 190 -18.14 -19.24 -12.68
N LYS A 191 -17.30 -18.68 -13.54
CA LYS A 191 -17.15 -19.11 -14.93
C LYS A 191 -15.70 -19.50 -15.16
N GLU A 192 -15.52 -20.69 -15.68
CA GLU A 192 -14.21 -21.27 -15.94
C GLU A 192 -14.21 -21.73 -17.40
N LYS A 193 -13.22 -21.32 -18.17
CA LYS A 193 -12.99 -21.82 -19.51
C LYS A 193 -11.61 -22.45 -19.54
N THR A 194 -11.56 -23.74 -19.82
CA THR A 194 -10.33 -24.52 -20.03
C THR A 194 -10.37 -25.16 -21.42
N GLU A 195 -9.36 -25.97 -21.74
CA GLU A 195 -9.35 -26.82 -22.93
C GLU A 195 -10.58 -27.75 -23.00
N GLU A 196 -11.14 -28.15 -21.86
CA GLU A 196 -12.34 -29.00 -21.77
C GLU A 196 -13.64 -28.27 -22.12
N GLY A 197 -13.59 -26.93 -22.21
CA GLY A 197 -14.73 -26.07 -22.53
C GLY A 197 -15.13 -25.12 -21.40
N LEU A 198 -16.28 -24.47 -21.57
CA LEU A 198 -16.80 -23.46 -20.64
C LEU A 198 -17.72 -24.11 -19.59
N LYS A 199 -17.33 -24.02 -18.32
CA LYS A 199 -18.13 -24.37 -17.15
C LYS A 199 -18.69 -23.09 -16.51
N THR A 200 -19.92 -23.16 -16.00
CA THR A 200 -20.54 -22.06 -15.26
C THR A 200 -21.26 -22.59 -14.04
N PHE A 201 -20.81 -22.18 -12.87
CA PHE A 201 -21.39 -22.55 -11.59
C PHE A 201 -22.26 -21.40 -11.06
N LYS A 202 -23.40 -21.72 -10.47
CA LYS A 202 -24.34 -20.76 -9.85
C LYS A 202 -24.85 -21.31 -8.52
N GLY A 203 -25.26 -20.42 -7.62
CA GLY A 203 -25.84 -20.82 -6.33
C GLY A 203 -24.86 -21.65 -5.51
N THR A 204 -25.31 -22.76 -4.92
CA THR A 204 -24.50 -23.61 -4.04
C THR A 204 -23.21 -24.11 -4.70
N ALA A 205 -23.27 -24.55 -5.96
CA ALA A 205 -22.08 -25.02 -6.67
C ALA A 205 -21.03 -23.92 -6.86
N ALA A 206 -21.46 -22.67 -7.04
CA ALA A 206 -20.52 -21.54 -7.07
C ALA A 206 -19.94 -21.25 -5.68
N LEU A 207 -20.72 -21.43 -4.61
CA LEU A 207 -20.26 -21.22 -3.24
C LEU A 207 -19.25 -22.28 -2.79
N GLU A 208 -19.46 -23.54 -3.16
CA GLU A 208 -18.50 -24.62 -2.91
C GLU A 208 -17.17 -24.32 -3.61
N GLU A 209 -17.23 -23.89 -4.87
CA GLU A 209 -16.03 -23.55 -5.64
C GLU A 209 -15.32 -22.31 -5.07
N ILE A 210 -16.07 -21.28 -4.67
CA ILE A 210 -15.52 -20.12 -3.96
C ILE A 210 -14.89 -20.56 -2.62
N HIS A 211 -15.51 -21.47 -1.89
CA HIS A 211 -14.95 -21.96 -0.63
C HIS A 211 -13.64 -22.72 -0.84
N ARG A 212 -13.52 -23.48 -1.94
CA ARG A 212 -12.29 -24.18 -2.34
C ARG A 212 -11.16 -23.20 -2.63
N ILE A 213 -11.44 -22.11 -3.36
CA ILE A 213 -10.39 -21.22 -3.88
C ILE A 213 -10.11 -20.00 -3.01
N LYS A 214 -11.06 -19.54 -2.17
CA LYS A 214 -10.92 -18.28 -1.40
C LYS A 214 -9.65 -18.22 -0.58
N ASP A 215 -9.25 -19.33 0.03
CA ASP A 215 -8.09 -19.34 0.93
C ASP A 215 -6.79 -19.35 0.15
N GLY A 216 -6.81 -19.86 -1.09
CA GLY A 216 -5.70 -19.86 -2.03
C GLY A 216 -5.65 -18.64 -2.96
N LEU A 217 -6.66 -17.76 -2.97
CA LEU A 217 -6.59 -16.47 -3.66
C LEU A 217 -6.18 -15.31 -2.75
N ILE A 218 -6.05 -15.57 -1.44
CA ILE A 218 -5.57 -14.58 -0.50
C ILE A 218 -4.09 -14.85 -0.24
N PRO A 219 -3.18 -13.90 -0.55
CA PRO A 219 -1.76 -14.08 -0.29
C PRO A 219 -1.48 -14.24 1.21
N ALA A 220 -0.45 -15.01 1.55
CA ALA A 220 0.10 -15.10 2.90
C ALA A 220 1.21 -14.05 3.12
N ASN A 221 1.67 -13.89 4.36
CA ASN A 221 2.55 -12.81 4.83
C ASN A 221 3.93 -12.79 4.15
N ASP A 222 4.37 -13.94 3.65
CA ASP A 222 5.66 -14.17 3.01
C ASP A 222 5.54 -14.57 1.54
N THR A 223 4.32 -14.52 0.97
CA THR A 223 4.09 -14.85 -0.43
C THR A 223 4.79 -13.81 -1.31
N THR A 224 5.78 -14.23 -2.08
CA THR A 224 6.45 -13.40 -3.09
C THR A 224 5.52 -13.20 -4.31
N TRP A 225 5.83 -12.28 -5.23
CA TRP A 225 4.97 -12.10 -6.41
C TRP A 225 4.88 -13.38 -7.25
N ASN A 226 6.02 -14.00 -7.52
CA ASN A 226 6.06 -15.30 -8.19
C ASN A 226 5.35 -16.36 -7.36
N GLY A 227 5.52 -16.38 -6.04
CA GLY A 227 4.80 -17.29 -5.15
C GLY A 227 3.28 -17.07 -5.14
N TYR A 228 2.80 -15.84 -5.31
CA TYR A 228 1.38 -15.54 -5.40
C TYR A 228 0.82 -16.00 -6.74
N LEU A 229 1.54 -15.76 -7.83
CA LEU A 229 1.16 -16.28 -9.13
C LEU A 229 1.16 -17.81 -9.13
N ASP A 230 2.17 -18.46 -8.53
CA ASP A 230 2.22 -19.91 -8.34
C ASP A 230 1.01 -20.40 -7.54
N GLN A 231 0.67 -19.72 -6.44
CA GLN A 231 -0.51 -20.04 -5.62
C GLN A 231 -1.82 -19.89 -6.41
N VAL A 232 -1.98 -18.81 -7.18
CA VAL A 232 -3.16 -18.57 -8.04
C VAL A 232 -3.22 -19.61 -9.16
N SER A 233 -2.07 -19.94 -9.76
CA SER A 233 -1.90 -20.99 -10.76
C SER A 233 -2.32 -22.36 -10.21
N ASP A 234 -1.83 -22.74 -9.04
CA ASP A 234 -2.12 -24.01 -8.38
C ASP A 234 -3.61 -24.14 -8.01
N VAL A 235 -4.19 -23.04 -7.51
CA VAL A 235 -5.59 -23.02 -7.06
C VAL A 235 -6.56 -23.13 -8.23
N LEU A 236 -6.16 -22.61 -9.40
CA LEU A 236 -7.04 -22.46 -10.56
C LEU A 236 -6.66 -23.35 -11.74
N GLY A 237 -5.52 -24.06 -11.66
CA GLY A 237 -5.04 -24.94 -12.71
C GLY A 237 -4.59 -24.22 -13.99
N VAL A 238 -4.07 -23.00 -13.88
CA VAL A 238 -3.59 -22.19 -15.03
C VAL A 238 -2.11 -21.93 -14.86
N GLU A 239 -1.26 -22.34 -15.80
CA GLU A 239 0.18 -22.10 -15.70
C GLU A 239 0.51 -20.61 -15.54
N VAL A 240 1.34 -20.29 -14.53
CA VAL A 240 1.81 -18.91 -14.24
C VAL A 240 2.36 -18.20 -15.47
N THR A 241 3.08 -18.91 -16.32
CA THR A 241 3.69 -18.38 -17.54
C THR A 241 2.67 -17.92 -18.57
N ASP A 242 1.44 -18.42 -18.47
CA ASP A 242 0.36 -18.15 -19.41
C ASP A 242 -0.64 -17.12 -18.91
N ILE A 243 -0.60 -16.74 -17.63
CA ILE A 243 -1.43 -15.64 -17.10
C ILE A 243 -1.04 -14.33 -17.79
N THR A 244 -1.95 -13.77 -18.58
CA THR A 244 -1.80 -12.44 -19.22
C THR A 244 -2.45 -11.35 -18.40
N LYS A 245 -3.52 -11.68 -17.66
CA LYS A 245 -4.26 -10.73 -16.87
C LYS A 245 -4.74 -11.32 -15.54
N ALA A 246 -4.60 -10.55 -14.47
CA ALA A 246 -5.17 -10.86 -13.16
C ALA A 246 -5.78 -9.61 -12.52
N ASP A 247 -7.11 -9.54 -12.46
CA ASP A 247 -7.85 -8.54 -11.70
C ASP A 247 -8.43 -9.22 -10.44
N LEU A 248 -8.07 -8.80 -9.24
CA LEU A 248 -8.64 -9.31 -7.99
C LEU A 248 -9.13 -8.16 -7.12
N LYS A 249 -10.44 -8.13 -6.86
CA LYS A 249 -11.07 -7.19 -5.92
C LYS A 249 -11.75 -7.95 -4.79
N VAL A 250 -11.23 -7.80 -3.58
CA VAL A 250 -11.76 -8.43 -2.36
C VAL A 250 -12.25 -7.36 -1.41
N GLN A 251 -13.40 -7.58 -0.77
CA GLN A 251 -13.87 -6.78 0.35
C GLN A 251 -14.31 -7.70 1.48
N PHE A 252 -13.84 -7.42 2.68
CA PHE A 252 -14.17 -8.17 3.89
C PHE A 252 -15.23 -7.45 4.74
N ALA A 253 -15.78 -8.15 5.72
CA ALA A 253 -16.80 -7.64 6.64
C ALA A 253 -16.26 -6.51 7.54
N ASN A 254 -14.94 -6.51 7.79
CA ASN A 254 -14.24 -5.38 8.36
C ASN A 254 -14.01 -4.24 7.34
N ASN A 255 -14.69 -4.15 6.20
CA ASN A 255 -14.47 -3.10 5.20
C ASN A 255 -13.04 -2.99 4.62
N THR A 256 -12.10 -3.87 4.98
CA THR A 256 -10.81 -3.95 4.31
C THR A 256 -11.05 -4.34 2.87
N LYS A 257 -10.41 -3.61 1.95
CA LYS A 257 -10.45 -3.94 0.53
C LYS A 257 -9.05 -4.22 0.02
N VAL A 258 -8.96 -5.20 -0.85
CA VAL A 258 -7.74 -5.54 -1.59
C VAL A 258 -8.08 -5.42 -3.07
N ASP A 259 -7.29 -4.65 -3.81
CA ASP A 259 -7.38 -4.51 -5.26
C ASP A 259 -6.03 -4.83 -5.87
N VAL A 260 -5.98 -5.83 -6.74
CA VAL A 260 -4.80 -6.23 -7.50
C VAL A 260 -5.16 -6.14 -8.97
N ASP A 261 -4.34 -5.43 -9.74
CA ASP A 261 -4.44 -5.34 -11.18
C ASP A 261 -3.07 -5.71 -11.78
N PHE A 262 -3.08 -6.72 -12.63
CA PHE A 262 -1.90 -7.18 -13.35
C PHE A 262 -2.24 -7.43 -14.81
N ASN A 263 -1.33 -6.99 -15.68
CA ASN A 263 -1.43 -7.14 -17.11
C ASN A 263 -0.03 -7.29 -17.72
N ARG A 264 0.14 -8.22 -18.66
CA ARG A 264 1.42 -8.54 -19.31
C ARG A 264 1.30 -8.67 -20.83
#